data_AF-A0A7V9N751-F1
#
_entry.id   AF-A0A7V9N751-F1
#
_cell.length_a   1.000
_cell.length_b   1.000
_cell.length_c   1.000
_cell.angle_alpha   90.00
_cell.angle_beta   90.00
_cell.angle_gamma   90.00
#
_symmetry.space_group_name_H-M   'P 1'
#
loop_
_entity.id
_entity.type
_entity.pdbx_description
1 polymer ?
#
loop_
_entity_poly.entity_id
_entity_poly.type
_entity_poly.pdbx_seq_one_letter_code
_entity_poly.pdbx_strand_id
1 'polypeptide(L)'
;MNDAPDRRPAVSEAEATRLATEAVELAGGARMIYRGPRQPFSPNAREVFEVDGVAIEVRWGEISSPAIVTAVGYVFEINDDGIELLVRPPKSRS
;
A
#
# COMPACT_ATOMS: atom_id res chain seq x y z
N MET A 1 -12.57 -16.18 -24.76
CA MET A 1 -11.27 -15.53 -24.51
C MET A 1 -11.18 -15.37 -23.00
N ASN A 2 -10.13 -15.94 -22.40
CA ASN A 2 -10.06 -16.42 -21.02
C ASN A 2 -10.56 -15.45 -19.92
N ASP A 3 -11.56 -15.91 -19.16
CA ASP A 3 -11.87 -15.41 -17.83
C ASP A 3 -11.06 -16.28 -16.85
N ALA A 4 -9.80 -15.93 -16.63
CA ALA A 4 -9.02 -16.56 -15.58
C ALA A 4 -9.59 -16.07 -14.25
N PRO A 5 -9.98 -16.95 -13.31
CA PRO A 5 -10.40 -16.49 -12.00
C PRO A 5 -9.25 -15.63 -11.45
N ASP A 6 -9.55 -14.38 -11.07
CA ASP A 6 -8.67 -13.47 -10.34
C ASP A 6 -8.37 -14.11 -8.97
N ARG A 7 -7.57 -15.18 -9.01
CA ARG A 7 -7.16 -15.96 -7.86
C ARG A 7 -5.99 -15.21 -7.25
N ARG A 8 -6.24 -13.99 -6.81
CA ARG A 8 -5.38 -13.41 -5.78
C ARG A 8 -5.37 -14.43 -4.64
N PRO A 9 -4.20 -14.85 -4.17
CA PRO A 9 -4.14 -15.59 -2.93
C PRO A 9 -4.96 -14.81 -1.89
N ALA A 10 -5.78 -15.50 -1.11
CA ALA A 10 -6.40 -14.90 0.06
C ALA A 10 -5.27 -14.59 1.06
N VAL A 11 -4.58 -13.48 0.85
CA VAL A 11 -3.53 -13.00 1.74
C VAL A 11 -4.21 -12.58 3.04
N SER A 12 -3.69 -13.06 4.17
CA SER A 12 -4.20 -12.65 5.47
C SER A 12 -3.85 -11.18 5.73
N GLU A 13 -4.57 -10.53 6.62
CA GLU A 13 -4.22 -9.18 7.04
C GLU A 13 -2.80 -9.12 7.61
N ALA A 14 -2.39 -10.09 8.43
CA ALA A 14 -1.06 -10.12 9.02
C ALA A 14 0.04 -10.15 7.94
N GLU A 15 -0.17 -10.92 6.89
CA GLU A 15 0.77 -10.98 5.77
C GLU A 15 0.72 -9.70 4.93
N ALA A 16 -0.46 -9.14 4.68
CA ALA A 16 -0.59 -7.85 4.01
C ALA A 16 0.12 -6.72 4.79
N THR A 17 0.02 -6.72 6.12
CA THR A 17 0.73 -5.79 7.01
C THR A 17 2.23 -5.95 6.88
N ARG A 18 2.75 -7.19 6.84
CA ARG A 18 4.19 -7.45 6.64
C ARG A 18 4.68 -6.89 5.31
N LEU A 19 4.02 -7.24 4.20
CA LEU A 19 4.38 -6.77 2.86
C LEU A 19 4.31 -5.24 2.75
N ALA A 20 3.27 -4.64 3.32
CA ALA A 20 3.10 -3.18 3.35
C ALA A 20 4.21 -2.49 4.15
N THR A 21 4.60 -3.06 5.30
CA THR A 21 5.68 -2.52 6.15
C THR A 21 7.00 -2.56 5.40
N GLU A 22 7.33 -3.68 4.76
CA GLU A 22 8.57 -3.83 4.01
C GLU A 22 8.65 -2.85 2.82
N ALA A 23 7.56 -2.67 2.08
CA ALA A 23 7.51 -1.67 1.01
C ALA A 23 7.70 -0.23 1.53
N VAL A 24 7.14 0.10 2.69
CA VAL A 24 7.33 1.40 3.34
C VAL A 24 8.79 1.61 3.76
N GLU A 25 9.45 0.58 4.28
CA GLU A 25 10.89 0.65 4.61
C GLU A 25 11.75 0.84 3.35
N LEU A 26 11.45 0.13 2.26
CA LEU A 26 12.12 0.30 0.97
C LEU A 26 11.93 1.72 0.39
N ALA A 27 10.78 2.34 0.66
CA ALA A 27 10.48 3.73 0.29
C ALA A 27 11.17 4.77 1.20
N GLY A 28 11.98 4.35 2.17
CA GLY A 28 12.73 5.20 3.07
C GLY A 28 12.13 5.36 4.48
N GLY A 29 11.12 4.56 4.82
CA GLY A 29 10.50 4.51 6.13
C GLY A 29 9.30 5.47 6.31
N ALA A 30 8.40 5.11 7.23
CA ALA A 30 7.11 5.78 7.42
C ALA A 30 7.24 7.29 7.68
N ARG A 31 8.16 7.68 8.57
CA ARG A 31 8.43 9.07 8.94
C ARG A 31 8.86 9.94 7.75
N MET A 32 9.70 9.42 6.87
CA MET A 32 10.14 10.14 5.66
C MET A 32 8.98 10.38 4.70
N ILE A 33 8.12 9.37 4.54
CA ILE A 33 6.95 9.45 3.66
C ILE A 33 5.92 10.43 4.23
N TYR A 34 5.58 10.29 5.51
CA TYR A 34 4.56 11.10 6.18
C TYR A 34 4.94 12.59 6.23
N ARG A 35 6.20 12.90 6.57
CA ARG A 35 6.69 14.28 6.68
C ARG A 35 7.14 14.90 5.35
N GLY A 36 7.13 14.13 4.27
CA GLY A 36 7.50 14.57 2.93
C GLY A 36 6.31 14.56 1.97
N PRO A 37 5.20 15.27 2.26
CA PRO A 37 4.05 15.27 1.36
C PRO A 37 4.46 15.85 0.00
N ARG A 38 3.99 15.21 -1.06
CA ARG A 38 4.26 15.62 -2.44
C ARG A 38 3.16 16.57 -2.92
N GLN A 39 3.47 17.36 -3.94
CA GLN A 39 2.45 18.21 -4.56
C GLN A 39 1.35 17.34 -5.16
N PRO A 40 0.09 17.82 -5.13
CA PRO A 40 -1.02 17.10 -5.72
C PRO A 40 -0.75 16.72 -7.18
N PHE A 41 -1.07 15.48 -7.54
CA PHE A 41 -0.92 14.93 -8.91
C PHE A 41 0.53 14.91 -9.43
N SER A 42 1.53 15.02 -8.56
CA SER A 42 2.93 14.92 -8.98
C SER A 42 3.19 13.53 -9.59
N PRO A 43 3.92 13.41 -10.72
CA PRO A 43 4.22 12.11 -11.34
C PRO A 43 4.99 11.17 -10.42
N ASN A 44 5.78 11.73 -9.51
CA ASN A 44 6.47 10.99 -8.48
C ASN A 44 5.63 10.84 -7.20
N ALA A 45 4.33 11.10 -7.14
CA ALA A 45 3.54 10.95 -5.90
C ALA A 45 3.34 9.48 -5.48
N ARG A 46 3.75 8.53 -6.32
CA ARG A 46 3.61 7.08 -6.08
C ARG A 46 4.78 6.30 -6.64
N GLU A 47 4.99 5.13 -6.06
CA GLU A 47 5.99 4.16 -6.50
C GLU A 47 5.49 2.74 -6.23
N VAL A 48 5.92 1.79 -7.05
CA VAL A 48 5.57 0.36 -6.90
C VAL A 48 6.82 -0.39 -6.52
N PHE A 49 6.74 -1.12 -5.42
CA PHE A 49 7.79 -2.00 -4.91
C PHE A 49 7.35 -3.45 -5.11
N GLU A 50 8.26 -4.28 -5.60
CA GLU A 50 8.05 -5.74 -5.63
C GLU A 50 8.60 -6.34 -4.33
N VAL A 51 7.72 -6.92 -3.51
CA VAL A 51 8.06 -7.58 -2.25
C VAL A 51 7.55 -9.02 -2.32
N ASP A 52 8.43 -10.00 -2.20
CA ASP A 52 8.11 -11.43 -2.34
C ASP A 52 7.30 -11.77 -3.61
N GLY A 53 7.63 -11.10 -4.73
CA GLY A 53 6.93 -11.26 -6.01
C GLY A 53 5.54 -10.62 -6.07
N VAL A 54 5.18 -9.82 -5.06
CA VAL A 54 3.92 -9.08 -4.97
C VAL A 54 4.18 -7.60 -5.21
N ALA A 55 3.42 -7.01 -6.13
CA ALA A 55 3.46 -5.56 -6.36
C ALA A 55 2.71 -4.81 -5.25
N ILE A 56 3.43 -3.93 -4.55
CA ILE A 56 2.94 -3.08 -3.46
C ILE A 56 3.07 -1.62 -3.89
N GLU A 57 1.96 -0.87 -3.87
CA GLU A 57 1.96 0.54 -4.25
C GLU A 57 2.08 1.41 -2.99
N VAL A 58 3.10 2.27 -2.94
CA VAL A 58 3.27 3.31 -1.93
C VAL A 58 2.91 4.65 -2.56
N ARG A 59 2.04 5.42 -1.90
CA ARG A 59 1.64 6.76 -2.30
C ARG A 59 1.96 7.73 -1.17
N TRP A 60 2.75 8.75 -1.50
CA TRP A 60 3.06 9.82 -0.57
C TRP A 60 1.82 10.69 -0.35
N GLY A 61 1.74 11.27 0.85
CA GLY A 61 0.65 12.18 1.18
C GLY A 61 0.66 13.40 0.27
N GLU A 62 -0.52 13.94 0.03
CA GLU A 62 -0.71 15.24 -0.60
C GLU A 62 -1.35 16.18 0.45
N ILE A 63 -1.40 17.49 0.19
CA ILE A 63 -1.96 18.47 1.15
C ILE A 63 -3.38 18.06 1.62
N SER A 64 -4.17 17.45 0.75
CA SER A 64 -5.55 17.04 1.02
C SER A 64 -5.74 15.54 1.25
N SER A 65 -4.67 14.74 1.29
CA SER A 65 -4.80 13.27 1.32
C SER A 65 -3.65 12.61 2.07
N PRO A 66 -3.94 11.59 2.90
CA PRO A 66 -2.91 10.91 3.67
C PRO A 66 -1.96 10.14 2.75
N ALA A 67 -0.76 9.86 3.26
CA ALA A 67 0.11 8.87 2.67
C ALA A 67 -0.49 7.47 2.88
N ILE A 68 -0.45 6.62 1.86
CA ILE A 68 -1.02 5.28 1.94
C ILE A 68 -0.11 4.23 1.29
N VAL A 69 -0.23 2.99 1.74
CA VAL A 69 0.34 1.82 1.06
C VAL A 69 -0.78 0.82 0.77
N THR A 70 -0.78 0.26 -0.45
CA THR A 70 -1.76 -0.73 -0.90
C THR A 70 -1.06 -2.06 -1.14
N ALA A 71 -1.45 -3.08 -0.37
CA ALA A 71 -0.95 -4.43 -0.46
C ALA A 71 -2.10 -5.40 -0.71
N VAL A 72 -2.15 -6.07 -1.86
CA VAL A 72 -3.12 -7.13 -2.19
C VAL A 72 -4.59 -6.78 -1.88
N GLY A 73 -4.97 -5.51 -2.07
CA GLY A 73 -6.32 -4.99 -1.82
C GLY A 73 -6.59 -4.51 -0.40
N TYR A 74 -5.64 -4.66 0.52
CA TYR A 74 -5.61 -3.94 1.79
C TYR A 74 -5.01 -2.55 1.57
N VAL A 75 -5.55 -1.54 2.23
CA VAL A 75 -5.01 -0.18 2.23
C VAL A 75 -4.69 0.22 3.66
N PHE A 76 -3.48 0.74 3.85
CA PHE A 76 -3.01 1.26 5.13
C PHE A 76 -2.66 2.74 4.98
N GLU A 77 -2.97 3.52 6.00
CA GLU A 77 -2.43 4.86 6.20
C GLU A 77 -0.99 4.75 6.68
N ILE A 78 -0.11 5.60 6.16
CA ILE A 78 1.26 5.76 6.63
C ILE A 78 1.30 7.00 7.51
N ASN A 79 1.72 6.85 8.76
CA ASN A 79 1.87 7.92 9.73
C ASN A 79 3.31 7.98 10.28
N ASP A 80 3.56 8.85 11.25
CA ASP A 80 4.91 9.06 11.80
C ASP A 80 5.46 7.83 12.54
N ASP A 81 4.56 6.97 13.05
CA ASP A 81 4.87 5.80 13.89
C ASP A 81 4.85 4.47 13.12
N GLY A 82 4.34 4.45 11.89
CA GLY A 82 4.25 3.25 11.06
C GLY A 82 3.05 3.25 10.11
N ILE A 83 2.34 2.12 10.07
CA ILE A 83 1.15 1.94 9.22
C ILE A 83 -0.07 1.53 10.03
N GLU A 84 -1.25 2.01 9.63
CA GLU A 84 -2.53 1.69 10.25
C GLU A 84 -3.55 1.25 9.19
N LEU A 85 -4.29 0.17 9.45
CA LEU A 85 -5.22 -0.38 8.46
C LEU A 85 -6.45 0.54 8.26
N LEU A 86 -6.70 0.94 7.01
CA LEU A 86 -7.88 1.71 6.61
C LEU A 86 -8.94 0.86 5.92
N VAL A 87 -8.52 0.01 4.98
CA VAL A 87 -9.45 -0.73 4.11
C VAL A 87 -9.04 -2.19 4.03
N ARG A 88 -10.01 -3.06 4.25
CA ARG A 88 -9.90 -4.50 3.97
C ARG A 88 -10.42 -4.77 2.56
N PRO A 89 -9.84 -5.73 1.82
CA PRO A 89 -10.39 -6.15 0.55
C PRO A 89 -11.83 -6.65 0.73
N PRO A 90 -12.71 -6.49 -0.27
CA PRO A 90 -14.07 -7.01 -0.21
C PRO A 90 -14.06 -8.50 0.13
N LYS A 91 -14.98 -8.95 0.99
CA LYS A 91 -15.19 -10.38 1.20
C LYS A 91 -15.54 -11.00 -0.15
N SER A 92 -14.75 -11.98 -0.57
CA SER A 92 -15.06 -12.76 -1.77
C SER A 92 -16.49 -13.28 -1.64
N ARG A 93 -17.35 -12.94 -2.61
CA ARG A 93 -18.68 -13.54 -2.72
C ARG A 93 -18.46 -14.92 -3.32
N SER A 94 -18.47 -15.95 -2.47
CA SER A 94 -18.61 -17.35 -2.90
C SER A 94 -20.05 -17.65 -3.28
#